data_AF-A0A2N2XFU0-F1
#
_entry.id   AF-A0A2N2XFU0-F1
#
_cell.length_a   1.000
_cell.length_b   1.000
_cell.length_c   1.000
_cell.angle_alpha   90.00
_cell.angle_beta   90.00
_cell.angle_gamma   90.00
#
_symmetry.space_group_name_H-M   'P 1'
#
loop_
_entity.id
_entity.type
_entity.pdbx_description
1 polymer ?
#
loop_
_entity_poly.entity_id
_entity_poly.type
_entity_poly.pdbx_seq_one_letter_code
_entity_poly.pdbx_strand_id
1 'polypeptide(L)'
;EKVRAEAQILAERVRAEAEVNAKKIESEAKGKGAIAERVAKEAANKVRKEGDDAAKKVISEADSQAKSLVERAKVEADKLLQE
;
A
#
# COMPACT_ATOMS: atom_id res chain seq x y z
N GLU A 1 -7.51 16.92 4.98
CA GLU A 1 -6.97 15.53 5.14
C GLU A 1 -7.62 14.46 4.25
N LYS A 2 -8.50 14.80 3.29
CA LYS A 2 -9.16 13.80 2.42
C LYS A 2 -8.20 12.90 1.65
N VAL A 3 -7.12 13.47 1.09
CA VAL A 3 -6.11 12.72 0.32
C VAL A 3 -5.44 11.63 1.16
N ARG A 4 -5.15 11.91 2.44
CA ARG A 4 -4.53 10.94 3.35
C ARG A 4 -5.49 9.82 3.73
N ALA A 5 -6.75 10.17 4.01
CA ALA A 5 -7.79 9.20 4.33
C ALA A 5 -8.09 8.27 3.14
N GLU A 6 -8.18 8.81 1.92
CA GLU A 6 -8.38 8.01 0.71
C GLU A 6 -7.19 7.09 0.42
N ALA A 7 -5.96 7.58 0.64
CA ALA A 7 -4.75 6.77 0.52
C ALA A 7 -4.70 5.63 1.54
N GLN A 8 -5.17 5.86 2.78
CA GLN A 8 -5.31 4.81 3.79
C GLN A 8 -6.32 3.74 3.38
N ILE A 9 -7.50 4.14 2.89
CA ILE A 9 -8.53 3.21 2.40
C ILE A 9 -7.97 2.38 1.23
N LEU A 10 -7.26 3.01 0.30
CA LEU A 10 -6.64 2.30 -0.83
C LEU A 10 -5.55 1.34 -0.35
N ALA A 11 -4.70 1.76 0.57
CA ALA A 11 -3.65 0.94 1.16
C ALA A 11 -4.24 -0.28 1.90
N GLU A 12 -5.33 -0.11 2.63
CA GLU A 12 -6.05 -1.22 3.28
C GLU A 12 -6.64 -2.19 2.26
N ARG A 13 -7.21 -1.70 1.16
CA ARG A 13 -7.71 -2.56 0.07
C ARG A 13 -6.59 -3.38 -0.57
N VAL A 14 -5.44 -2.76 -0.82
CA VAL A 14 -4.26 -3.46 -1.38
C VAL A 14 -3.79 -4.57 -0.43
N ARG A 15 -3.70 -4.29 0.88
CA ARG A 15 -3.35 -5.32 1.88
C ARG A 15 -4.39 -6.44 1.92
N ALA A 16 -5.67 -6.10 1.90
CA ALA A 16 -6.75 -7.08 1.94
C ALA A 16 -6.73 -8.00 0.70
N GLU A 17 -6.51 -7.44 -0.49
CA GLU A 17 -6.40 -8.20 -1.73
C GLU A 17 -5.17 -9.11 -1.73
N ALA A 18 -4.03 -8.61 -1.27
CA ALA A 18 -2.82 -9.42 -1.08
C ALA A 18 -3.04 -10.57 -0.10
N GLU A 19 -3.74 -10.32 1.01
CA GLU A 19 -4.06 -11.35 2.00
C GLU A 19 -5.01 -12.42 1.44
N VAL A 20 -6.01 -12.02 0.65
CA VAL A 20 -6.90 -12.96 -0.05
C VAL A 20 -6.11 -13.84 -1.02
N ASN A 21 -5.23 -13.24 -1.82
CA ASN A 21 -4.38 -13.96 -2.76
C ASN A 21 -3.41 -14.92 -2.04
N ALA A 22 -2.80 -14.47 -0.95
CA ALA A 22 -1.91 -15.28 -0.12
C ALA A 22 -2.64 -16.50 0.47
N LYS A 23 -3.84 -16.30 1.02
CA LYS A 23 -4.68 -17.40 1.53
C LYS A 23 -5.09 -18.38 0.44
N LYS A 24 -5.35 -17.88 -0.78
CA LYS A 24 -5.67 -18.73 -1.93
C LYS A 24 -4.50 -19.63 -2.29
N ILE A 25 -3.28 -19.08 -2.35
CA ILE A 25 -2.05 -19.85 -2.60
C ILE A 25 -1.84 -20.93 -1.54
N GLU A 26 -1.99 -20.60 -0.25
CA GLU A 26 -1.87 -21.57 0.84
C GLU A 26 -2.94 -22.67 0.75
N SER A 27 -4.17 -22.30 0.40
CA SER A 27 -5.29 -23.25 0.27
C SER A 27 -5.10 -24.19 -0.92
N GLU A 28 -4.59 -23.70 -2.05
CA GLU A 28 -4.33 -24.50 -3.24
C GLU A 28 -3.24 -25.56 -3.04
N ALA A 29 -2.33 -25.37 -2.08
CA ALA A 29 -1.27 -26.32 -1.76
C ALA A 29 -1.60 -27.24 -0.59
N LYS A 30 -2.63 -26.92 0.20
CA LYS A 30 -3.05 -27.72 1.34
C LYS A 30 -3.39 -29.15 0.89
N GLY A 31 -2.74 -30.14 1.50
CA GLY A 31 -2.94 -31.55 1.15
C GLY A 31 -2.24 -32.02 -0.12
N LYS A 32 -1.44 -31.17 -0.78
CA LYS A 32 -0.59 -31.56 -1.93
C LYS A 32 0.81 -32.05 -1.50
N GLY A 33 1.05 -32.18 -0.20
CA GLY A 33 2.30 -32.67 0.39
C GLY A 33 3.17 -31.55 0.97
N ALA A 34 4.06 -31.94 1.90
CA ALA A 34 4.80 -30.99 2.74
C ALA A 34 5.68 -29.99 1.95
N ILE A 35 6.22 -30.40 0.81
CA ILE A 35 7.03 -29.51 -0.06
C ILE A 35 6.13 -28.46 -0.71
N ALA A 36 4.98 -28.87 -1.25
CA ALA A 36 4.02 -27.96 -1.88
C ALA A 36 3.49 -26.94 -0.87
N GLU A 37 3.15 -27.37 0.34
CA GLU A 37 2.70 -26.48 1.42
C GLU A 37 3.77 -25.47 1.83
N ARG A 38 5.04 -25.90 1.90
CA ARG A 38 6.15 -25.01 2.23
C ARG A 38 6.36 -23.94 1.15
N VAL A 39 6.38 -24.34 -0.13
CA VAL A 39 6.54 -23.42 -1.26
C VAL A 39 5.38 -22.43 -1.32
N ALA A 40 4.15 -22.90 -1.13
CA ALA A 40 2.97 -22.05 -1.12
C ALA A 40 2.98 -21.06 0.05
N LYS A 41 3.39 -21.48 1.24
CA LYS A 41 3.53 -20.58 2.39
C LYS A 41 4.56 -19.48 2.13
N GLU A 42 5.68 -19.82 1.49
CA GLU A 42 6.71 -18.84 1.11
C GLU A 42 6.20 -17.85 0.05
N ALA A 43 5.52 -18.36 -0.98
CA ALA A 43 4.89 -17.53 -2.01
C ALA A 43 3.80 -16.62 -1.43
N ALA A 44 2.95 -17.14 -0.53
CA ALA A 44 1.93 -16.37 0.17
C ALA A 44 2.54 -15.26 1.04
N ASN A 45 3.62 -15.55 1.76
CA ASN A 45 4.34 -14.53 2.53
C ASN A 45 4.94 -13.45 1.63
N LYS A 46 5.44 -13.81 0.44
CA LYS A 46 5.94 -12.84 -0.53
C LYS A 46 4.83 -11.93 -1.02
N VAL A 47 3.66 -12.48 -1.37
CA VAL A 47 2.49 -11.71 -1.78
C VAL A 47 2.03 -10.74 -0.68
N ARG A 48 1.96 -11.19 0.58
CA ARG A 48 1.65 -10.33 1.72
C ARG A 48 2.60 -9.16 1.84
N LYS A 49 3.91 -9.44 1.74
CA LYS A 49 4.96 -8.42 1.82
C LYS A 49 4.86 -7.41 0.68
N GLU A 50 4.63 -7.88 -0.55
CA GLU A 50 4.44 -7.01 -1.72
C GLU A 50 3.20 -6.11 -1.56
N GLY A 51 2.09 -6.66 -1.04
CA GLY A 51 0.90 -5.90 -0.71
C GLY A 51 1.15 -4.83 0.37
N ASP A 52 1.89 -5.18 1.41
CA ASP A 52 2.28 -4.23 2.46
C ASP A 52 3.19 -3.12 1.95
N ASP A 53 4.17 -3.45 1.11
CA ASP A 53 5.09 -2.48 0.54
C ASP A 53 4.37 -1.56 -0.46
N ALA A 54 3.45 -2.10 -1.27
CA ALA A 54 2.59 -1.31 -2.15
C ALA A 54 1.67 -0.36 -1.35
N ALA A 55 1.05 -0.86 -0.28
CA ALA A 55 0.22 -0.06 0.62
C ALA A 55 1.00 1.08 1.28
N LYS A 56 2.24 0.81 1.75
CA LYS A 56 3.13 1.85 2.29
C LYS A 56 3.49 2.89 1.23
N LYS A 57 3.77 2.46 0.00
CA LYS A 57 4.10 3.34 -1.11
C LYS A 57 2.95 4.30 -1.43
N VAL A 58 1.72 3.79 -1.49
CA VAL A 58 0.50 4.62 -1.69
C VAL A 58 0.39 5.72 -0.63
N ILE A 59 0.54 5.36 0.66
CA ILE A 59 0.47 6.32 1.75
C ILE A 59 1.61 7.36 1.65
N SER A 60 2.83 6.89 1.35
CA SER A 60 3.99 7.78 1.22
C SER A 60 3.86 8.76 0.05
N GLU A 61 3.32 8.31 -1.08
CA GLU A 61 3.08 9.16 -2.24
C GLU A 61 2.01 10.21 -1.94
N ALA A 62 0.92 9.81 -1.29
CA ALA A 62 -0.14 10.73 -0.85
C ALA A 62 0.38 11.79 0.15
N ASP A 63 1.18 11.38 1.13
CA ASP A 63 1.80 12.30 2.10
C ASP A 63 2.77 13.28 1.40
N SER A 64 3.55 12.80 0.42
CA SER A 64 4.47 13.64 -0.36
C SER A 64 3.71 14.66 -1.23
N GLN A 65 2.65 14.23 -1.92
CA GLN A 65 1.80 15.12 -2.72
C GLN A 65 1.13 16.18 -1.84
N ALA A 66 0.61 15.80 -0.67
CA ALA A 66 0.01 16.73 0.27
C ALA A 66 1.01 17.80 0.75
N LYS A 67 2.24 17.40 1.10
CA LYS A 67 3.30 18.34 1.48
C LYS A 67 3.65 19.30 0.35
N SER A 68 3.86 18.78 -0.86
CA SER A 68 4.18 19.59 -2.04
C SER A 68 3.09 20.61 -2.35
N LEU A 69 1.81 20.23 -2.19
CA LEU A 69 0.68 21.14 -2.40
C LEU A 69 0.65 22.28 -1.38
N VAL A 70 0.88 21.96 -0.10
CA VAL A 70 0.95 22.96 0.98
C VAL A 70 2.12 23.91 0.77
N GLU A 71 3.28 23.39 0.36
CA GLU A 71 4.46 24.20 0.13
C GLU A 71 4.30 25.14 -1.07
N ARG A 72 3.71 24.66 -2.17
CA ARG A 72 3.34 25.52 -3.31
C ARG A 72 2.35 26.60 -2.90
N ALA A 73 1.31 26.25 -2.14
CA ALA A 73 0.32 27.22 -1.66
C ALA A 73 0.96 28.29 -0.75
N LYS A 74 1.93 27.92 0.09
CA LYS A 74 2.69 28.89 0.90
C LYS A 74 3.51 29.83 0.02
N VAL A 75 4.26 29.29 -0.94
CA VAL A 75 5.08 30.11 -1.85
C VAL A 75 4.22 31.06 -2.68
N GLU A 76 3.05 30.62 -3.14
CA GLU A 76 2.10 31.48 -3.85
C GLU A 76 1.49 32.55 -2.94
N ALA A 77 1.12 32.20 -1.70
CA ALA A 77 0.62 33.16 -0.72
C ALA A 77 1.67 34.22 -0.36
N ASP A 78 2.93 33.82 -0.14
CA ASP A 78 4.03 34.74 0.15
C ASP A 78 4.30 35.69 -1.02
N LYS A 79 4.20 35.21 -2.27
CA LYS A 79 4.30 36.07 -3.45
C LYS A 79 3.18 37.11 -3.52
N LEU A 80 1.94 36.69 -3.26
CA LEU A 80 0.78 37.59 -3.23
C LEU A 80 0.84 38.63 -2.10
N LEU A 81 1.55 38.34 -1.01
CA LEU A 81 1.76 39.28 0.10
C LEU A 81 2.92 40.25 -0.13
N GLN A 82 3.79 39.97 -1.11
CA GLN A 82 4.93 40.83 -1.47
C GLN A 82 4.65 41.76 -2.68
N GLU A 83 3.52 41.59 -3.36
CA GLU A 83 2.95 42.55 -4.32
C GLU A 83 1.98 43.54 -3.65
#